data_AF-A0A917JGX6-F1
#
_entry.id   AF-A0A917JGX6-F1
#
_cell.length_a   1.000
_cell.length_b   1.000
_cell.length_c   1.000
_cell.angle_alpha   90.00
_cell.angle_beta   90.00
_cell.angle_gamma   90.00
#
_symmetry.space_group_name_H-M   'P 1'
#
loop_
_entity.id
_entity.type
_entity.pdbx_description
1 polymer ?
#
loop_
_entity_poly.entity_id
_entity_poly.type
_entity_poly.pdbx_seq_one_letter_code
_entity_poly.pdbx_strand_id
1 'polypeptide(L)'
;MSEYHYVLSLYQKHKSYEKKVVIVSLLLLVLATGVVRLDLIRVSPLIIYALAMAGAIYYAIRTRVESRNYDKLVLFLEEHEPEVFENKDLIFFIDYQLTHYFGQESAELIARLHDGAIHNDEKATEDLKAIVKEVHNYYDYLAIDAPHEENMEISLQWYRDSIANRKNDIV
;
A
#
# COMPACT_ATOMS: atom_id res chain seq x y z
N MET A 1 6.08 6.80 20.55
CA MET A 1 6.14 5.50 19.83
C MET A 1 6.96 5.73 18.60
N SER A 2 8.03 4.95 18.39
CA SER A 2 8.85 5.07 17.18
C SER A 2 7.97 4.85 15.94
N GLU A 3 8.22 5.63 14.89
CA GLU A 3 7.48 5.58 13.63
C GLU A 3 7.41 4.15 13.07
N TYR A 4 8.50 3.39 13.21
CA TYR A 4 8.58 1.97 12.89
C TYR A 4 7.45 1.14 13.51
N HIS A 5 7.21 1.25 14.82
CA HIS A 5 6.15 0.48 15.49
C HIS A 5 4.76 0.92 15.06
N TYR A 6 4.58 2.20 14.71
CA TYR A 6 3.32 2.68 14.15
C TYR A 6 3.06 2.08 12.76
N VAL A 7 4.04 2.11 11.86
CA VAL A 7 3.90 1.52 10.51
C VAL A 7 3.73 0.00 10.59
N LEU A 8 4.44 -0.67 11.49
CA LEU A 8 4.27 -2.11 11.75
C LEU A 8 2.85 -2.43 12.24
N SER A 9 2.26 -1.58 13.09
CA SER A 9 0.87 -1.75 13.54
C SER A 9 -0.14 -1.58 12.40
N LEU A 10 0.13 -0.68 11.46
CA LEU A 10 -0.68 -0.50 10.25
C LEU A 10 -0.55 -1.70 9.32
N TYR A 11 0.64 -2.28 9.21
CA TYR A 11 0.85 -3.51 8.45
C TYR A 11 0.09 -4.71 9.06
N GLN A 12 0.12 -4.87 10.39
CA GLN A 12 -0.68 -5.90 11.07
C GLN A 12 -2.19 -5.71 10.81
N LYS A 13 -2.65 -4.45 10.75
CA LYS A 13 -4.01 -4.10 10.38
C LYS A 13 -4.32 -4.44 8.91
N HIS A 14 -3.38 -4.20 7.99
CA HIS A 14 -3.48 -4.59 6.59
C HIS A 14 -3.59 -6.11 6.40
N LYS A 15 -2.73 -6.90 7.07
CA LYS A 15 -2.83 -8.37 7.09
C LYS A 15 -4.17 -8.88 7.65
N SER A 16 -4.75 -8.13 8.59
CA SER A 16 -6.08 -8.42 9.12
C SER A 16 -7.20 -7.97 8.17
N TYR A 17 -6.98 -6.93 7.38
CA TYR A 17 -7.91 -6.43 6.38
C TYR A 17 -8.18 -7.47 5.29
N GLU A 18 -7.14 -8.08 4.71
CA GLU A 18 -7.31 -9.12 3.68
C GLU A 18 -8.23 -10.26 4.17
N LYS A 19 -7.95 -10.75 5.38
CA LYS A 19 -8.76 -11.81 6.01
C LYS A 19 -10.20 -11.35 6.25
N LYS A 20 -10.40 -10.14 6.75
CA LYS A 20 -11.74 -9.59 7.04
C LYS A 20 -12.55 -9.39 5.77
N VAL A 21 -11.95 -8.89 4.68
CA VAL A 21 -12.63 -8.72 3.39
C VAL A 21 -13.11 -10.06 2.85
N VAL A 22 -12.26 -11.10 2.90
CA VAL A 22 -12.65 -12.45 2.48
C VAL A 22 -13.82 -12.98 3.32
N ILE A 23 -13.73 -12.86 4.65
CA ILE A 23 -14.78 -13.31 5.57
C ILE A 23 -16.11 -12.57 5.31
N VAL A 24 -16.07 -11.24 5.19
CA VAL A 24 -17.27 -10.42 4.93
C VAL A 24 -17.88 -10.77 3.58
N SER A 25 -17.06 -10.95 2.54
CA SER A 25 -17.52 -11.35 1.21
C SER A 25 -18.21 -12.72 1.25
N LEU A 26 -17.62 -13.67 1.97
CA LEU A 26 -18.17 -15.03 2.12
C LEU A 26 -19.47 -15.02 2.92
N LEU A 27 -19.54 -14.23 4.00
CA LEU A 27 -20.78 -14.02 4.77
C LEU A 27 -21.89 -13.41 3.90
N LEU A 28 -21.58 -12.38 3.12
CA LEU A 28 -22.55 -11.74 2.22
C LEU A 28 -23.06 -12.72 1.15
N LEU A 29 -22.19 -13.58 0.62
CA LEU A 29 -22.59 -14.63 -0.32
C LEU A 29 -23.50 -15.69 0.32
N VAL A 30 -23.18 -16.14 1.53
CA VAL A 30 -24.01 -17.11 2.28
C VAL A 30 -25.39 -16.50 2.57
N LEU A 31 -25.43 -15.24 3.03
CA LEU A 31 -26.68 -14.53 3.29
C LEU A 31 -27.51 -14.35 2.02
N ALA A 32 -26.90 -13.89 0.92
CA ALA A 32 -27.58 -13.75 -0.37
C ALA A 32 -28.16 -15.08 -0.85
N THR A 33 -27.38 -16.16 -0.75
CA THR A 33 -27.82 -17.50 -1.13
C THR A 33 -28.95 -18.00 -0.25
N GLY A 34 -28.91 -17.72 1.05
CA GLY A 34 -30.00 -18.02 1.98
C GLY A 34 -31.30 -17.31 1.61
N VAL A 35 -31.24 -16.00 1.32
CA VAL A 35 -32.40 -15.19 0.91
C VAL A 35 -33.02 -15.73 -0.38
N VAL A 36 -32.19 -16.06 -1.38
CA VAL A 36 -32.65 -16.63 -2.66
C VAL A 36 -33.26 -18.02 -2.47
N ARG A 37 -32.61 -18.90 -1.70
CA ARG A 37 -33.05 -20.29 -1.52
C ARG A 37 -34.34 -20.41 -0.70
N LEU A 38 -34.51 -19.54 0.29
CA LEU A 38 -35.71 -19.51 1.15
C LEU A 38 -36.83 -18.65 0.53
N ASP A 39 -36.62 -18.09 -0.67
CA ASP A 39 -37.55 -17.18 -1.36
C ASP A 39 -38.11 -16.09 -0.43
N LEU A 40 -37.25 -15.52 0.41
CA LEU A 40 -37.66 -14.54 1.44
C LEU A 40 -38.15 -13.23 0.82
N ILE A 41 -37.70 -12.93 -0.39
CA ILE A 41 -37.98 -11.68 -1.10
C ILE A 41 -38.28 -12.01 -2.55
N ARG A 42 -39.44 -11.58 -3.06
CA ARG A 42 -39.84 -11.71 -4.48
C ARG A 42 -39.10 -10.71 -5.37
N VAL A 43 -37.78 -10.82 -5.41
CA VAL A 43 -36.89 -10.03 -6.23
C VAL A 43 -35.98 -11.00 -6.98
N SER A 44 -35.58 -10.62 -8.20
CA SER A 44 -34.69 -11.46 -9.02
C SER A 44 -33.43 -11.82 -8.22
N PRO A 45 -33.00 -13.11 -8.21
CA PRO A 45 -31.78 -13.54 -7.53
C PRO A 45 -30.56 -12.71 -7.92
N LEU A 46 -30.50 -12.28 -9.19
CA LEU A 46 -29.42 -11.46 -9.72
C LEU A 46 -29.28 -10.12 -8.98
N ILE A 47 -30.39 -9.49 -8.60
CA ILE A 47 -30.38 -8.21 -7.87
C ILE A 47 -29.84 -8.42 -6.45
N ILE A 48 -30.20 -9.54 -5.80
CA ILE A 48 -29.71 -9.86 -4.45
C ILE A 48 -28.20 -10.08 -4.47
N TYR A 49 -27.68 -10.83 -5.43
CA TYR A 49 -26.23 -11.01 -5.59
C TYR A 49 -25.51 -9.71 -5.96
N ALA A 50 -26.11 -8.85 -6.78
CA ALA A 50 -25.55 -7.54 -7.10
C ALA A 50 -25.44 -6.64 -5.86
N LEU A 51 -26.45 -6.64 -4.97
CA LEU A 51 -26.39 -5.90 -3.70
C LEU A 51 -25.32 -6.45 -2.75
N ALA A 52 -25.19 -7.78 -2.67
CA ALA A 52 -24.14 -8.41 -1.87
C ALA A 52 -22.73 -8.04 -2.39
N MET A 53 -22.53 -8.08 -3.70
CA MET A 53 -21.29 -7.67 -4.35
C MET A 53 -20.99 -6.18 -4.12
N ALA A 54 -21.98 -5.31 -4.27
CA ALA A 54 -21.82 -3.88 -4.00
C ALA A 54 -21.45 -3.61 -2.54
N GLY A 55 -22.05 -4.34 -1.59
CA GLY A 55 -21.71 -4.27 -0.17
C GLY A 55 -20.27 -4.72 0.12
N ALA A 56 -19.82 -5.81 -0.52
CA ALA A 56 -18.45 -6.30 -0.38
C ALA A 56 -17.43 -5.30 -0.94
N ILE A 57 -17.68 -4.75 -2.13
CA ILE A 57 -16.83 -3.73 -2.76
C ILE A 57 -16.76 -2.47 -1.89
N TYR A 58 -17.91 -1.98 -1.41
CA TYR A 58 -17.95 -0.81 -0.53
C TYR A 58 -17.15 -1.02 0.75
N TYR A 59 -17.30 -2.19 1.38
CA TYR A 59 -16.53 -2.54 2.58
C TYR A 59 -15.03 -2.60 2.30
N ALA A 60 -14.62 -3.25 1.20
CA ALA A 60 -13.21 -3.34 0.79
C ALA A 60 -12.60 -1.94 0.58
N ILE A 61 -13.27 -1.08 -0.20
CA ILE A 61 -12.79 0.29 -0.46
C ILE A 61 -12.67 1.09 0.84
N ARG A 62 -13.66 1.00 1.73
CA ARG A 62 -13.69 1.81 2.96
C ARG A 62 -12.71 1.33 4.03
N THR A 63 -12.30 0.07 3.99
CA THR A 63 -11.38 -0.51 4.98
C THR A 63 -9.97 -0.71 4.45
N ARG A 64 -9.72 -0.39 3.18
CA ARG A 64 -8.40 -0.40 2.53
C ARG A 64 -7.42 0.44 3.35
N VAL A 65 -6.29 -0.17 3.70
CA VAL A 65 -5.22 0.48 4.49
C VAL A 65 -4.06 0.92 3.60
N GLU A 66 -3.80 0.17 2.54
CA GLU A 66 -2.80 0.46 1.51
C GLU A 66 -3.21 1.65 0.63
N SER A 67 -2.22 2.23 -0.05
CA SER A 67 -2.46 3.29 -1.02
C SER A 67 -3.18 2.77 -2.27
N ARG A 68 -3.72 3.70 -3.06
CA ARG A 68 -4.34 3.35 -4.35
C ARG A 68 -3.35 2.76 -5.36
N ASN A 69 -2.06 3.04 -5.19
CA ASN A 69 -0.99 2.65 -6.08
C ASN A 69 -0.23 1.40 -5.61
N TYR A 70 -0.65 0.79 -4.49
CA TYR A 70 0.00 -0.38 -3.91
C TYR A 70 0.21 -1.51 -4.93
N ASP A 71 -0.83 -1.85 -5.70
CA ASP A 71 -0.75 -2.93 -6.71
C ASP A 71 0.29 -2.62 -7.80
N LYS A 72 0.42 -1.35 -8.20
CA LYS A 72 1.42 -0.90 -9.17
C LYS A 72 2.83 -0.91 -8.60
N LEU A 73 2.98 -0.53 -7.33
CA LEU A 73 4.25 -0.62 -6.61
C LEU A 73 4.71 -2.07 -6.50
N VAL A 74 3.81 -3.01 -6.18
CA VAL A 74 4.11 -4.43 -6.10
C VAL A 74 4.65 -4.95 -7.44
N LEU A 75 3.98 -4.62 -8.55
CA LEU A 75 4.44 -4.99 -9.89
C LEU A 75 5.81 -4.41 -10.24
N PHE A 76 6.03 -3.13 -9.90
CA PHE A 76 7.33 -2.48 -10.11
C PHE A 76 8.46 -3.18 -9.33
N LEU A 77 8.21 -3.52 -8.06
CA LEU A 77 9.20 -4.17 -7.21
C LEU A 77 9.48 -5.62 -7.67
N GLU A 78 8.46 -6.33 -8.14
CA GLU A 78 8.63 -7.67 -8.73
C GLU A 78 9.58 -7.64 -9.94
N GLU A 79 9.47 -6.61 -10.79
CA GLU A 79 10.27 -6.48 -12.00
C GLU A 79 11.69 -5.93 -11.75
N HIS A 80 11.84 -4.97 -10.83
CA HIS A 80 13.07 -4.18 -10.70
C HIS A 80 13.85 -4.38 -9.39
N GLU A 81 13.20 -4.80 -8.31
CA GLU A 81 13.79 -4.91 -6.97
C GLU A 81 13.33 -6.22 -6.28
N PRO A 82 13.69 -7.40 -6.83
CA PRO A 82 13.15 -8.69 -6.39
C PRO A 82 13.46 -9.01 -4.92
N GLU A 83 14.60 -8.54 -4.39
CA GLU A 83 14.96 -8.70 -2.98
C GLU A 83 13.98 -7.97 -2.06
N VAL A 84 13.51 -6.78 -2.46
CA VAL A 84 12.50 -6.00 -1.74
C VAL A 84 11.14 -6.68 -1.84
N PHE A 85 10.82 -7.25 -3.00
CA PHE A 85 9.55 -7.92 -3.26
C PHE A 85 9.32 -9.15 -2.35
N GLU A 86 10.38 -9.85 -1.94
CA GLU A 86 10.26 -10.99 -1.01
C GLU A 86 9.76 -10.58 0.39
N ASN A 87 9.95 -9.31 0.78
CA ASN A 87 9.59 -8.80 2.09
C ASN A 87 8.31 -7.95 2.07
N LYS A 88 7.17 -8.60 2.33
CA LYS A 88 5.84 -7.93 2.36
C LYS A 88 5.74 -6.78 3.36
N ASP A 89 6.44 -6.88 4.50
CA ASP A 89 6.44 -5.86 5.53
C ASP A 89 7.16 -4.60 5.01
N LEU A 90 8.28 -4.78 4.32
CA LEU A 90 9.03 -3.71 3.65
C LEU A 90 8.24 -3.09 2.50
N ILE A 91 7.56 -3.88 1.66
CA ILE A 91 6.70 -3.35 0.59
C ILE A 91 5.63 -2.43 1.17
N PHE A 92 4.96 -2.85 2.24
CA PHE A 92 3.95 -2.02 2.91
C PHE A 92 4.56 -0.78 3.57
N PHE A 93 5.76 -0.89 4.13
CA PHE A 93 6.50 0.25 4.65
C PHE A 93 6.81 1.27 3.55
N ILE A 94 7.26 0.81 2.38
CA ILE A 94 7.50 1.65 1.20
C ILE A 94 6.22 2.35 0.75
N ASP A 95 5.11 1.61 0.60
CA ASP A 95 3.81 2.18 0.24
C ASP A 95 3.37 3.29 1.21
N TYR A 96 3.54 3.05 2.51
CA TYR A 96 3.23 4.01 3.55
C TYR A 96 4.10 5.27 3.40
N GLN A 97 5.41 5.10 3.25
CA GLN A 97 6.37 6.21 3.13
C GLN A 97 6.10 7.04 1.88
N LEU A 98 5.90 6.39 0.73
CA LEU A 98 5.52 7.05 -0.53
C LEU A 98 4.24 7.87 -0.37
N THR A 99 3.22 7.31 0.27
CA THR A 99 1.93 7.99 0.45
C THR A 99 2.00 9.19 1.40
N HIS A 100 2.75 9.08 2.51
CA HIS A 100 2.71 10.08 3.59
C HIS A 100 3.79 11.16 3.47
N TYR A 101 4.95 10.85 2.89
CA TYR A 101 6.08 11.77 2.81
C TYR A 101 6.34 12.32 1.42
N PHE A 102 6.18 11.47 0.39
CA PHE A 102 6.34 11.85 -1.01
C PHE A 102 5.00 12.30 -1.63
N GLY A 103 3.87 11.81 -1.11
CA GLY A 103 2.54 12.27 -1.45
C GLY A 103 2.26 12.20 -2.94
N GLN A 104 1.91 13.34 -3.55
CA GLN A 104 1.54 13.43 -4.96
C GLN A 104 2.70 13.11 -5.92
N GLU A 105 3.96 13.34 -5.50
CA GLU A 105 5.15 13.04 -6.30
C GLU A 105 5.25 11.53 -6.60
N SER A 106 5.10 10.70 -5.56
CA SER A 106 5.09 9.24 -5.73
C SER A 106 3.93 8.76 -6.60
N ALA A 107 2.77 9.42 -6.51
CA ALA A 107 1.60 9.08 -7.31
C ALA A 107 1.82 9.42 -8.79
N GLU A 108 2.49 10.53 -9.09
CA GLU A 108 2.85 10.92 -10.45
C GLU A 108 3.94 10.02 -11.04
N LEU A 109 4.96 9.67 -10.25
CA LEU A 109 6.01 8.71 -10.66
C LEU A 109 5.40 7.35 -11.01
N ILE A 110 4.55 6.79 -10.15
CA ILE A 110 3.89 5.50 -10.38
C ILE A 110 2.89 5.57 -11.55
N ALA A 111 2.25 6.73 -11.78
CA ALA A 111 1.38 6.92 -12.95
C ALA A 111 2.19 6.90 -14.26
N ARG A 112 3.34 7.59 -14.29
CA ARG A 112 4.23 7.66 -15.47
C ARG A 112 4.85 6.31 -15.83
N LEU A 113 5.03 5.41 -14.88
CA LEU A 113 5.56 4.07 -15.11
C LEU A 113 4.56 3.10 -15.76
N HIS A 114 3.25 3.39 -15.68
CA HIS A 114 2.22 2.43 -16.07
C HIS A 114 1.24 2.95 -17.14
N ASP A 115 1.23 4.24 -17.46
CA ASP A 115 0.46 4.75 -18.60
C ASP A 115 1.16 4.34 -19.90
N GLY A 116 0.55 3.37 -20.60
CA GLY A 116 1.07 2.66 -21.79
C GLY A 116 1.23 3.50 -23.06
N ALA A 117 1.78 4.71 -22.95
CA ALA A 117 2.17 5.54 -24.07
C ALA A 117 3.69 5.76 -24.03
N ILE A 118 4.43 4.84 -24.68
CA ILE A 118 5.74 5.10 -25.27
C ILE A 118 6.72 5.77 -24.30
N HIS A 119 7.27 4.93 -23.44
CA HIS A 119 8.54 4.99 -22.71
C HIS A 119 8.27 4.54 -21.27
N ASN A 120 8.80 3.37 -20.89
CA ASN A 120 9.37 3.22 -19.55
C ASN A 120 10.25 4.46 -19.39
N ASP A 121 9.76 5.47 -18.69
CA ASP A 121 10.52 6.66 -18.39
C ASP A 121 11.66 6.16 -17.50
N GLU A 122 12.80 5.91 -18.14
CA GLU A 122 14.00 5.35 -17.50
C GLU A 122 14.40 6.24 -16.32
N LYS A 123 14.17 7.55 -16.44
CA LYS A 123 14.37 8.49 -15.34
C LYS A 123 13.37 8.26 -14.22
N ALA A 124 12.07 8.13 -14.50
CA ALA A 124 11.07 7.81 -13.47
C ALA A 124 11.33 6.46 -12.78
N THR A 125 11.86 5.49 -13.53
CA THR A 125 12.25 4.16 -13.02
C THR A 125 13.43 4.29 -12.06
N GLU A 126 14.49 4.99 -12.46
CA GLU A 126 15.66 5.22 -11.62
C GLU A 126 15.33 6.09 -10.40
N ASP A 127 14.48 7.11 -10.55
CA ASP A 127 14.01 7.94 -9.44
C ASP A 127 13.23 7.09 -8.42
N LEU A 128 12.33 6.21 -8.87
CA LEU A 128 11.58 5.32 -7.97
C LEU A 128 12.49 4.29 -7.31
N LYS A 129 13.44 3.68 -8.02
CA LYS A 129 14.45 2.79 -7.40
C LYS A 129 15.27 3.51 -6.33
N ALA A 130 15.68 4.75 -6.60
CA ALA A 130 16.45 5.54 -5.64
C ALA A 130 15.64 5.83 -4.36
N ILE A 131 14.34 6.13 -4.50
CA ILE A 131 13.44 6.30 -3.36
C ILE A 131 13.24 4.97 -2.62
N VAL A 132 12.97 3.87 -3.32
CA VAL A 132 12.82 2.53 -2.73
C VAL A 132 14.06 2.16 -1.92
N LYS A 133 15.26 2.37 -2.48
CA LYS A 133 16.53 2.09 -1.79
C LYS A 133 16.73 2.94 -0.54
N GLU A 134 16.37 4.22 -0.59
CA GLU A 134 16.43 5.09 0.57
C GLU A 134 15.49 4.62 1.69
N VAL A 135 14.25 4.30 1.32
CA VAL A 135 13.25 3.79 2.26
C VAL A 135 13.66 2.44 2.84
N HIS A 136 14.26 1.57 2.03
CA HIS A 136 14.81 0.29 2.48
C HIS A 136 15.94 0.48 3.50
N ASN A 137 16.90 1.37 3.23
CA ASN A 137 17.96 1.68 4.19
C ASN A 137 17.41 2.24 5.50
N TYR A 138 16.37 3.10 5.44
CA TYR A 138 15.71 3.60 6.63
C TYR A 138 14.98 2.49 7.40
N TYR A 139 14.32 1.57 6.69
CA TYR A 139 13.69 0.40 7.29
C TYR A 139 14.72 -0.49 8.01
N ASP A 140 15.85 -0.80 7.37
CA ASP A 140 16.92 -1.60 7.96
C ASP A 140 17.53 -0.93 9.18
N TYR A 141 17.76 0.38 9.11
CA TYR A 141 18.22 1.18 10.25
C TYR A 141 17.26 1.05 11.45
N LEU A 142 15.96 1.21 11.21
CA LEU A 142 14.93 1.06 12.25
C LEU A 142 14.84 -0.36 12.80
N ALA A 143 15.18 -1.37 11.99
CA ALA A 143 15.21 -2.77 12.40
C ALA A 143 16.45 -3.14 13.24
N ILE A 144 17.58 -2.44 13.04
CA ILE A 144 18.87 -2.71 13.71
C ILE A 144 19.00 -1.91 15.03
N ASP A 145 18.57 -0.65 15.09
CA ASP A 145 18.88 0.29 16.20
C ASP A 145 17.74 0.46 17.25
N ALA A 146 17.23 -0.66 17.77
CA ALA A 146 16.12 -0.65 18.72
C ALA A 146 16.37 -0.11 20.16
N PRO A 147 17.54 0.45 20.58
CA PRO A 147 17.57 1.13 21.89
C PRO A 147 18.29 2.49 22.01
N HIS A 148 18.75 3.16 20.95
CA HIS A 148 19.49 4.45 21.11
C HIS A 148 18.76 5.63 20.46
N GLU A 149 18.04 6.40 21.30
CA GLU A 149 17.21 7.56 20.90
C GLU A 149 17.96 8.66 20.16
N GLU A 150 19.25 8.86 20.46
CA GLU A 150 20.07 9.95 19.88
C GLU A 150 20.43 9.69 18.41
N ASN A 151 20.69 8.43 18.03
CA ASN A 151 20.93 8.07 16.62
C ASN A 151 19.63 8.14 15.80
N MET A 152 18.48 7.82 16.43
CA MET A 152 17.17 7.88 15.77
C MET A 152 16.84 9.30 15.29
N GLU A 153 17.11 10.34 16.08
CA GLU A 153 16.86 11.73 15.68
C GLU A 153 17.74 12.16 14.49
N ILE A 154 19.02 11.75 14.47
CA ILE A 154 19.96 12.10 13.38
C ILE A 154 19.55 11.42 12.06
N SER A 155 19.16 10.14 12.11
CA SER A 155 18.72 9.39 10.91
C SER A 155 17.40 9.92 10.34
N LEU A 156 16.45 10.28 11.21
CA LEU A 156 15.16 10.84 10.83
C LEU A 156 15.34 12.24 10.23
N GLN A 157 16.23 13.05 10.81
CA GLN A 157 16.56 14.36 10.28
C GLN A 157 17.24 14.24 8.91
N TRP A 158 18.21 13.32 8.77
CA TRP A 158 18.83 13.02 7.47
C TRP A 158 17.79 12.62 6.41
N TYR A 159 16.84 11.73 6.76
CA TYR A 159 15.76 11.31 5.86
C TYR A 159 14.78 12.44 5.53
N ARG A 160 14.48 13.32 6.47
CA ARG A 160 13.66 14.51 6.21
C ARG A 160 14.39 15.51 5.31
N ASP A 161 15.69 15.70 5.54
CA ASP A 161 16.52 16.61 4.78
C ASP A 161 16.75 16.11 3.35
N SER A 162 16.88 14.79 3.14
CA SER A 162 16.99 14.20 1.80
C SER A 162 15.68 14.37 1.01
N ILE A 163 14.51 14.16 1.63
CA ILE A 163 13.21 14.43 1.02
C ILE A 163 13.08 15.92 0.68
N ALA A 164 13.47 16.81 1.60
CA ALA A 164 13.38 18.26 1.40
C ALA A 164 14.29 18.76 0.27
N ASN A 165 15.52 18.24 0.19
CA ASN A 165 16.46 18.60 -0.88
C ASN A 165 15.97 18.11 -2.24
N ARG A 166 15.43 16.89 -2.33
CA ARG A 166 14.86 16.36 -3.58
C ARG A 166 13.70 17.21 -4.11
N LYS A 167 12.83 17.72 -3.23
CA LYS A 167 11.75 18.64 -3.62
C LYS A 167 12.26 19.93 -4.25
N ASN A 168 13.46 20.40 -3.90
CA ASN A 168 14.05 21.62 -4.47
C ASN A 168 14.72 21.37 -5.84
N ASP A 169 15.20 20.17 -6.11
CA ASP A 169 15.87 19.83 -7.38
C ASP A 169 14.90 19.58 -8.55
N ILE A 170 13.59 19.52 -8.27
CA ILE A 170 12.53 19.18 -9.24
C ILE A 170 11.62 20.39 -9.56
N VAL A 171 11.84 21.56 -8.92
CA VAL A 171 11.16 22.85 -9.22
C VAL A 171 11.93 23.67 -10.26
#